data_AF-A0AAU1D7R1-F1
#
_entry.id   AF-A0AAU1D7R1-F1
#
_cell.length_a   1.000
_cell.length_b   1.000
_cell.length_c   1.000
_cell.angle_alpha   90.00
_cell.angle_beta   90.00
_cell.angle_gamma   90.00
#
_symmetry.space_group_name_H-M   'P 1'
#
loop_
_entity.id
_entity.type
_entity.pdbx_description
1 polymer ?
#
loop_
_entity_poly.entity_id
_entity_poly.type
_entity_poly.pdbx_seq_one_letter_code
_entity_poly.pdbx_strand_id
1 'polypeptide(L)'
;MMMTTTQRILDLAAAAPASLGEDLVLLLSEANELYQQGLQDLHRSVAARLGGLATAELMFAADTAGMPCDASQDRDEVILLLALAEWEMTPAAMAYAEMAEDAARRGVCLIPED
;
A
#
# COMPACT_ATOMS: atom_id res chain seq x y z
N MET A 1 4.82 5.36 13.95
CA MET A 1 4.79 3.97 14.49
C MET A 1 4.75 2.96 13.34
N MET A 2 5.61 3.08 12.32
CA MET A 2 5.52 2.22 11.13
C MET A 2 6.03 0.79 11.41
N MET A 3 6.98 0.64 12.33
CA MET A 3 7.50 -0.68 12.71
C MET A 3 6.44 -1.61 13.30
N THR A 4 5.38 -1.10 13.94
CA THR A 4 4.31 -1.96 14.47
C THR A 4 3.39 -2.48 13.36
N THR A 5 3.08 -1.65 12.36
CA THR A 5 2.23 -2.05 11.22
C THR A 5 2.95 -3.04 10.32
N THR A 6 4.22 -2.77 9.98
CA THR A 6 5.02 -3.69 9.15
C THR A 6 5.20 -5.04 9.82
N GLN A 7 5.58 -5.09 11.10
CA GLN A 7 5.76 -6.36 11.81
C GLN A 7 4.44 -7.15 11.85
N ARG A 8 3.32 -6.49 12.13
CA ARG A 8 2.02 -7.16 12.22
C ARG A 8 1.60 -7.75 10.87
N ILE A 9 1.77 -7.04 9.76
CA ILE A 9 1.47 -7.57 8.43
C ILE A 9 2.36 -8.78 8.11
N LEU A 10 3.65 -8.72 8.46
CA LEU A 10 4.56 -9.86 8.28
C LEU A 10 4.14 -11.08 9.11
N ASP A 11 3.70 -10.87 10.35
CA ASP A 11 3.21 -11.97 11.22
C ASP A 11 1.94 -12.61 10.64
N LEU A 12 1.02 -11.80 10.12
CA LEU A 12 -0.21 -12.28 9.48
C LEU A 12 0.11 -13.06 8.19
N ALA A 13 1.01 -12.53 7.35
CA ALA A 13 1.47 -13.20 6.14
C ALA A 13 2.17 -14.53 6.45
N ALA A 14 2.93 -14.62 7.54
CA ALA A 14 3.57 -15.86 7.98
C ALA A 14 2.56 -16.92 8.47
N ALA A 15 1.41 -16.51 9.00
CA ALA A 15 0.35 -17.41 9.48
C ALA A 15 -0.61 -17.88 8.36
N ALA A 16 -0.71 -17.11 7.27
CA ALA A 16 -1.63 -17.36 6.16
C ALA A 16 -1.49 -18.75 5.48
N PRO A 17 -0.28 -19.30 5.25
CA PRO A 17 -0.13 -20.60 4.60
C PRO A 17 -0.76 -21.77 5.37
N ALA A 18 -0.84 -21.65 6.70
CA ALA A 18 -1.41 -22.68 7.57
C ALA A 18 -2.93 -22.53 7.80
N SER A 19 -3.50 -21.39 7.40
CA SER A 19 -4.91 -21.03 7.65
C SER A 19 -5.77 -21.33 6.44
N LEU A 20 -7.06 -21.64 6.59
CA LEU A 20 -7.95 -22.02 5.47
C LEU A 20 -9.32 -21.37 5.63
N GLY A 21 -10.05 -21.21 4.51
CA GLY A 21 -11.44 -20.76 4.53
C GLY A 21 -11.64 -19.47 5.30
N GLU A 22 -12.51 -19.50 6.31
CA GLU A 22 -12.87 -18.34 7.14
C GLU A 22 -11.67 -17.76 7.91
N ASP A 23 -10.77 -18.60 8.43
CA ASP A 23 -9.57 -18.12 9.13
C ASP A 23 -8.65 -17.33 8.19
N LEU A 24 -8.53 -17.76 6.94
CA LEU A 24 -7.74 -17.04 5.93
C LEU A 24 -8.39 -15.69 5.57
N VAL A 25 -9.73 -15.64 5.49
CA VAL A 25 -10.47 -14.39 5.27
C VAL A 25 -10.23 -13.39 6.41
N LEU A 26 -10.23 -13.86 7.66
CA LEU A 26 -10.00 -13.00 8.83
C LEU A 26 -8.57 -12.42 8.82
N LEU A 27 -7.57 -13.25 8.55
CA LEU A 27 -6.18 -12.79 8.45
C LEU A 27 -6.01 -11.77 7.32
N LEU A 28 -6.59 -12.02 6.15
CA LEU A 28 -6.55 -11.08 5.02
C LEU A 28 -7.24 -9.75 5.36
N SER A 29 -8.39 -9.81 6.01
CA SER A 29 -9.15 -8.61 6.37
C SER A 29 -8.34 -7.72 7.33
N GLU A 30 -7.73 -8.32 8.35
CA GLU A 30 -6.85 -7.60 9.28
C GLU A 30 -5.63 -7.02 8.55
N ALA A 31 -4.99 -7.81 7.68
CA ALA A 31 -3.83 -7.36 6.91
C ALA A 31 -4.20 -6.20 5.96
N ASN A 32 -5.39 -6.24 5.36
CA ASN A 32 -5.89 -5.16 4.50
C ASN A 32 -6.14 -3.87 5.29
N GLU A 33 -6.77 -3.94 6.48
CA GLU A 33 -6.96 -2.77 7.34
C GLU A 33 -5.60 -2.13 7.70
N LEU A 34 -4.62 -2.96 8.07
CA LEU A 34 -3.27 -2.49 8.38
C LEU A 34 -2.55 -1.91 7.17
N TYR A 35 -2.73 -2.51 5.99
CA TYR A 35 -2.18 -1.99 4.73
C TYR A 35 -2.75 -0.60 4.43
N GLN A 36 -4.07 -0.43 4.52
CA GLN A 36 -4.74 0.86 4.29
C GLN A 36 -4.29 1.92 5.30
N GLN A 37 -4.18 1.54 6.59
CA GLN A 37 -3.68 2.44 7.63
C GLN A 37 -2.22 2.86 7.36
N GLY A 38 -1.36 1.92 6.98
CA GLY A 38 0.04 2.18 6.64
C GLY A 38 0.19 3.14 5.47
N LEU A 39 -0.58 2.92 4.40
CA LEU A 39 -0.62 3.81 3.25
C LEU A 39 -1.13 5.21 3.61
N GLN A 40 -2.18 5.33 4.41
CA GLN A 40 -2.69 6.64 4.84
C GLN A 40 -1.67 7.43 5.68
N ASP A 41 -0.98 6.75 6.59
CA ASP A 41 0.07 7.37 7.40
C ASP A 41 1.27 7.81 6.55
N LEU A 42 1.67 6.97 5.58
CA LEU A 42 2.72 7.33 4.63
C LEU A 42 2.30 8.51 3.76
N HIS A 43 1.08 8.48 3.22
CA HIS A 43 0.54 9.57 2.42
C HIS A 43 0.57 10.90 3.17
N ARG A 44 0.16 10.92 4.45
CA ARG A 44 0.26 12.14 5.29
C ARG A 44 1.71 12.62 5.43
N SER A 45 2.66 11.70 5.62
CA SER A 45 4.09 12.02 5.72
C SER A 45 4.64 12.59 4.40
N VAL A 46 4.30 11.96 3.28
CA VAL A 46 4.71 12.40 1.93
C VAL A 46 4.09 13.75 1.59
N ALA A 47 2.80 13.96 1.89
CA ALA A 47 2.12 15.23 1.71
C ALA A 47 2.77 16.36 2.54
N ALA A 48 3.17 16.09 3.77
CA ALA A 48 3.89 17.07 4.60
C ALA A 48 5.29 17.39 4.02
N ARG A 49 5.99 16.39 3.48
CA ARG A 49 7.33 16.55 2.88
C ARG A 49 7.29 17.30 1.54
N LEU A 50 6.31 16.99 0.70
CA LEU A 50 6.23 17.50 -0.67
C LEU A 50 5.29 18.70 -0.83
N GLY A 51 4.40 18.96 0.13
CA GLY A 51 3.35 19.97 0.05
C GLY A 51 3.86 21.39 -0.20
N GLY A 52 5.08 21.72 0.23
CA GLY A 52 5.70 23.03 -0.01
C GLY A 52 6.47 23.18 -1.33
N LEU A 53 6.67 22.11 -2.11
CA LEU A 53 7.47 22.15 -3.34
C LEU A 53 6.77 22.94 -4.45
N ALA A 54 7.53 23.57 -5.34
CA ALA A 54 6.95 24.11 -6.56
C ALA A 54 6.36 22.98 -7.43
N THR A 55 5.35 23.27 -8.26
CA THR A 55 4.75 22.26 -9.15
C THR A 55 5.80 21.59 -10.03
N ALA A 56 6.76 22.34 -10.58
CA ALA A 56 7.83 21.77 -11.41
C ALA A 56 8.70 20.75 -10.65
N GLU A 57 9.00 21.01 -9.38
CA GLU A 57 9.78 20.09 -8.53
C GLU A 57 8.99 18.83 -8.18
N LEU A 58 7.67 18.98 -7.95
CA LEU A 58 6.78 17.84 -7.73
C LEU A 58 6.67 16.96 -8.99
N MET A 59 6.54 17.56 -10.17
CA MET A 59 6.52 16.82 -11.43
C MET A 59 7.84 16.10 -11.71
N PHE A 60 8.96 16.74 -11.38
CA PHE A 60 10.27 16.11 -11.48
C PHE A 60 10.40 14.89 -10.54
N ALA A 61 9.85 14.99 -9.32
CA ALA A 61 9.81 13.85 -8.40
C ALA A 61 8.93 12.71 -8.94
N ALA A 62 7.77 13.03 -9.52
CA ALA A 62 6.88 12.05 -10.17
C ALA A 62 7.57 11.34 -11.34
N ASP A 63 8.22 12.08 -12.23
CA ASP A 63 9.00 11.54 -13.35
C ASP A 63 10.15 10.63 -12.88
N THR A 64 10.87 11.06 -11.84
CA THR A 64 11.95 10.26 -11.22
C THR A 64 11.43 8.95 -10.62
N ALA A 65 10.20 8.95 -10.10
CA ALA A 65 9.52 7.77 -9.59
C ALA A 65 8.88 6.91 -10.71
N GLY A 66 9.02 7.31 -11.98
CA GLY A 66 8.42 6.62 -13.13
C GLY A 66 6.90 6.79 -13.22
N MET A 67 6.32 7.77 -12.53
CA MET A 67 4.89 8.04 -12.56
C MET A 67 4.56 8.84 -13.82
N PRO A 68 3.58 8.40 -14.65
CA PRO A 68 3.20 9.08 -15.87
C PRO A 68 2.33 10.30 -15.55
N CYS A 69 2.92 11.30 -14.90
CA CYS A 69 2.21 12.50 -14.46
C CYS A 69 2.51 13.71 -15.34
N ASP A 70 1.53 14.61 -15.51
CA ASP A 70 1.73 15.90 -16.20
C ASP A 70 1.25 17.10 -15.38
N ALA A 71 1.60 18.31 -15.84
CA ALA A 71 1.32 19.55 -15.12
C ALA A 71 -0.18 19.92 -15.05
N SER A 72 -1.07 19.18 -15.71
CA SER A 72 -2.52 19.36 -15.63
C SER A 72 -3.17 18.53 -14.52
N GLN A 73 -2.47 17.55 -13.96
CA GLN A 73 -2.97 16.75 -12.84
C GLN A 73 -3.06 17.54 -11.54
N ASP A 74 -3.99 17.10 -10.70
CA ASP A 74 -4.15 17.66 -9.37
C ASP A 74 -2.93 17.35 -8.49
N ARG A 75 -2.53 18.32 -7.68
CA ARG A 75 -1.34 18.23 -6.86
C ARG A 75 -1.46 17.13 -5.80
N ASP A 76 -2.62 17.00 -5.18
CA ASP A 76 -2.85 16.00 -4.14
C ASP A 76 -2.89 14.60 -4.76
N GLU A 77 -3.38 14.47 -6.00
CA GLU A 77 -3.31 13.23 -6.77
C GLU A 77 -1.85 12.81 -7.06
N VAL A 78 -1.00 13.73 -7.51
CA VAL A 78 0.43 13.43 -7.75
C VAL A 78 1.14 13.03 -6.45
N ILE A 79 0.81 13.69 -5.33
CA ILE A 79 1.36 13.34 -4.00
C ILE A 79 0.90 11.95 -3.57
N LEU A 80 -0.37 11.59 -3.81
CA LEU A 80 -0.89 10.25 -3.53
C LEU A 80 -0.18 9.18 -4.36
N LEU A 81 0.02 9.41 -5.66
CA LEU A 81 0.75 8.49 -6.55
C LEU A 81 2.20 8.28 -6.09
N LEU A 82 2.88 9.35 -5.67
CA LEU A 82 4.22 9.27 -5.09
C LEU A 82 4.24 8.49 -3.77
N ALA A 83 3.22 8.67 -2.92
CA ALA A 83 3.08 7.90 -1.69
C ALA A 83 2.83 6.41 -1.95
N LEU A 84 2.01 6.09 -2.94
CA LEU A 84 1.79 4.71 -3.40
C LEU A 84 3.08 4.08 -3.93
N ALA A 85 3.82 4.80 -4.77
CA ALA A 85 5.10 4.32 -5.29
C ALA A 85 6.11 4.01 -4.18
N GLU A 86 6.15 4.83 -3.13
CA GLU A 86 6.97 4.57 -1.95
C GLU A 86 6.43 3.40 -1.11
N TRP A 87 5.11 3.28 -0.95
CA TRP A 87 4.46 2.22 -0.17
C TRP A 87 4.69 0.84 -0.77
N GLU A 88 4.53 0.69 -2.08
CA GLU A 88 4.66 -0.58 -2.80
C GLU A 88 6.07 -1.19 -2.69
N MET A 89 7.08 -0.35 -2.43
CA MET A 89 8.46 -0.80 -2.20
C MET A 89 8.72 -1.23 -0.75
N THR A 90 7.74 -1.15 0.14
CA THR A 90 7.90 -1.53 1.55
C THR A 90 7.73 -3.05 1.75
N PRO A 91 8.43 -3.65 2.73
CA PRO A 91 8.22 -5.05 3.08
C PRO A 91 6.77 -5.38 3.48
N ALA A 92 6.05 -4.41 4.05
CA ALA A 92 4.65 -4.56 4.42
C ALA A 92 3.75 -4.73 3.19
N ALA A 93 3.89 -3.84 2.20
CA ALA A 93 3.10 -3.91 0.97
C ALA A 93 3.39 -5.20 0.20
N MET A 94 4.67 -5.57 0.05
CA MET A 94 5.06 -6.81 -0.63
C MET A 94 4.52 -8.06 0.05
N ALA A 95 4.58 -8.13 1.39
CA ALA A 95 4.06 -9.27 2.14
C ALA A 95 2.53 -9.38 2.05
N TYR A 96 1.83 -8.25 2.11
CA TYR A 96 0.38 -8.22 1.90
C TYR A 96 0.01 -8.67 0.49
N ALA A 97 0.70 -8.17 -0.54
CA ALA A 97 0.44 -8.52 -1.93
C ALA A 97 0.60 -10.03 -2.19
N GLU A 98 1.70 -10.64 -1.71
CA GLU A 98 1.90 -12.09 -1.84
C GLU A 98 0.84 -12.88 -1.07
N MET A 99 0.50 -12.46 0.15
CA MET A 99 -0.55 -13.10 0.95
C MET A 99 -1.91 -13.06 0.24
N ALA A 100 -2.27 -11.91 -0.33
CA ALA A 100 -3.51 -11.73 -1.08
C ALA A 100 -3.51 -12.58 -2.37
N GLU A 101 -2.39 -12.65 -3.08
CA GLU A 101 -2.27 -13.48 -4.28
C GLU A 101 -2.36 -14.97 -3.96
N ASP A 102 -1.68 -15.45 -2.91
CA ASP A 102 -1.82 -16.84 -2.44
C ASP A 102 -3.26 -17.19 -2.08
N ALA A 103 -3.93 -16.30 -1.33
CA ALA A 103 -5.32 -16.51 -0.98
C ALA A 103 -6.24 -16.56 -2.21
N ALA A 104 -6.02 -15.68 -3.19
CA ALA A 104 -6.78 -15.67 -4.44
C ALA A 104 -6.59 -16.98 -5.22
N ARG A 105 -5.37 -17.51 -5.30
CA ARG A 105 -5.08 -18.83 -5.90
C ARG A 105 -5.83 -19.97 -5.20
N ARG A 106 -6.24 -19.76 -3.96
CA ARG A 106 -6.98 -20.71 -3.11
C ARG A 106 -8.49 -20.43 -3.06
N GLY A 107 -8.97 -19.48 -3.87
CA GLY A 107 -10.39 -19.12 -3.98
C GLY A 107 -10.89 -18.20 -2.86
N VAL A 108 -10.00 -17.51 -2.16
CA VAL A 108 -10.33 -16.55 -1.10
C VAL A 108 -9.93 -15.14 -1.56
N CYS A 109 -10.91 -14.26 -1.75
CA CYS A 109 -10.70 -12.86 -2.09
C CYS A 109 -11.55 -11.97 -1.18
N LEU A 110 -11.02 -10.80 -0.79
CA LEU A 110 -11.77 -9.79 -0.04
C LEU A 110 -12.68 -8.95 -0.94
N ILE A 111 -12.36 -8.86 -2.23
CA ILE A 111 -13.18 -8.17 -3.22
C ILE A 111 -14.09 -9.23 -3.84
N PRO A 112 -15.43 -9.07 -3.75
CA PRO A 112 -16.36 -9.98 -4.43
C PRO A 112 -16.07 -9.99 -5.93
N GLU A 113 -16.13 -11.17 -6.55
CA GLU A 113 -16.21 -11.25 -8.02
C GLU A 113 -17.62 -10.78 -8.43
N ASP A 114 -17.70 -9.72 -9.24
CA ASP A 114 -18.96 -9.20 -9.82
C ASP A 114 -19.57 -10.17 -10.86
#